data_AF-A0A7Y0B4B0-F1
#
_entry.id   AF-A0A7Y0B4B0-F1
#
_cell.length_a   1.000
_cell.length_b   1.000
_cell.length_c   1.000
_cell.angle_alpha   90.00
_cell.angle_beta   90.00
_cell.angle_gamma   90.00
#
_symmetry.space_group_name_H-M   'P 1'
#
loop_
_entity.id
_entity.type
_entity.pdbx_description
1 polymer ?
#
loop_
_entity_poly.entity_id
_entity_poly.type
_entity_poly.pdbx_seq_one_letter_code
_entity_poly.pdbx_strand_id
1 'polypeptide(L)'
;MTVTRPARLTGAALAAVLALVPFVWILRDLAALGSPEDLFRYWTGDRLVPGRARSATTLLDPLLCLAAAGTALAALRSRHAAAALAAAGAVTLAVRLPGLWTHGTGPLVTALAELALGAGLLATALAGRRPPTGPDEPVPTRPRRAPAAAAGVLLAVAALVLLAGEIDRAAGLGPRLAVDRFTGGRSVLGAALGVPPGWLAAVLVALHLTAAVSAFAAARHTRPLGLLAGGLLLGTGLAELARLARLHLHDDVVYVQAPELDVPGLATALYGALAGAAALALLAGRGAPDAAPAPGIPAATPSPPYPRPPGW
;
A
#
# COMPACT_ATOMS: atom_id res chain seq x y z
N MET A 1 21.06 -6.23 -0.16
CA MET A 1 20.71 -6.68 -1.52
C MET A 1 20.35 -5.45 -2.32
N THR A 2 21.10 -5.20 -3.38
CA THR A 2 20.86 -4.13 -4.35
C THR A 2 20.22 -4.74 -5.59
N VAL A 3 19.54 -3.92 -6.39
CA VAL A 3 18.96 -4.34 -7.67
C VAL A 3 19.88 -3.95 -8.80
N THR A 4 20.14 -4.86 -9.74
CA THR A 4 20.94 -4.56 -10.93
C THR A 4 20.30 -3.41 -11.73
N ARG A 5 21.12 -2.59 -12.38
CA ARG A 5 20.64 -1.48 -13.22
C ARG A 5 19.54 -1.90 -14.23
N PRO A 6 19.67 -3.01 -15.00
CA PRO A 6 18.61 -3.45 -15.90
C PRO A 6 17.32 -3.78 -15.15
N ALA A 7 17.38 -4.54 -14.04
CA ALA A 7 16.18 -4.88 -13.27
C ALA A 7 15.49 -3.66 -12.66
N ARG A 8 16.24 -2.60 -12.31
CA ARG A 8 15.65 -1.32 -11.87
C ARG A 8 14.89 -0.61 -12.98
N LEU A 9 15.44 -0.58 -14.20
CA LEU A 9 14.78 0.02 -15.36
C LEU A 9 13.53 -0.76 -15.76
N THR A 10 13.63 -2.09 -15.84
CA THR A 10 12.47 -2.95 -16.10
C THR A 10 11.40 -2.79 -15.03
N GLY A 11 11.78 -2.83 -13.74
CA GLY A 11 10.84 -2.63 -12.64
C GLY A 11 10.18 -1.25 -12.67
N ALA A 12 10.94 -0.20 -13.00
CA ALA A 12 10.38 1.15 -13.15
C ALA A 12 9.40 1.24 -14.33
N ALA A 13 9.72 0.63 -15.47
CA ALA A 13 8.84 0.59 -16.64
C ALA A 13 7.54 -0.17 -16.32
N LEU A 14 7.63 -1.34 -15.70
CA LEU A 14 6.45 -2.11 -15.27
C LEU A 14 5.59 -1.32 -14.29
N ALA A 15 6.20 -0.64 -13.31
CA ALA A 15 5.46 0.18 -12.34
C ALA A 15 4.81 1.41 -12.99
N ALA A 16 5.46 2.02 -13.99
CA ALA A 16 4.88 3.12 -14.76
C ALA A 16 3.69 2.66 -15.60
N VAL A 17 3.80 1.53 -16.30
CA VAL A 17 2.67 0.93 -17.03
C VAL A 17 1.53 0.58 -16.09
N LEU A 18 1.84 0.02 -14.91
CA LEU A 18 0.84 -0.27 -13.89
C LEU A 18 0.14 0.99 -13.36
N ALA A 19 0.82 2.13 -13.28
CA ALA A 19 0.19 3.41 -12.92
C ALA A 19 -0.72 3.95 -14.05
N LEU A 20 -0.34 3.73 -15.32
CA LEU A 20 -1.11 4.19 -16.47
C LEU A 20 -2.46 3.49 -16.60
N VAL A 21 -2.57 2.21 -16.20
CA VAL A 21 -3.83 1.46 -16.27
C VAL A 21 -4.97 2.14 -15.49
N PRO A 22 -4.89 2.34 -14.17
CA PRO A 22 -5.94 3.05 -13.43
C PRO A 22 -6.07 4.50 -13.87
N PHE A 23 -4.98 5.16 -14.28
CA PHE A 23 -5.04 6.54 -14.77
C PHE A 23 -5.94 6.69 -16.01
N VAL A 24 -5.84 5.79 -16.99
CA VAL A 24 -6.70 5.80 -18.19
C VAL A 24 -8.16 5.58 -17.81
N TRP A 25 -8.44 4.69 -16.85
CA TRP A 25 -9.80 4.47 -16.34
C TRP A 25 -10.36 5.70 -15.61
N ILE A 26 -9.54 6.38 -14.80
CA ILE A 26 -9.90 7.63 -14.14
C ILE A 26 -10.24 8.71 -15.18
N LEU A 27 -9.45 8.85 -16.25
CA LEU A 27 -9.74 9.79 -17.33
C LEU A 27 -11.04 9.45 -18.06
N ARG A 28 -11.30 8.16 -18.30
CA ARG A 28 -12.56 7.70 -18.89
C ARG A 28 -13.76 8.04 -18.00
N ASP A 29 -13.66 7.80 -16.69
CA ASP A 29 -14.74 8.12 -15.75
C ASP A 29 -14.95 9.62 -15.63
N LEU A 30 -13.87 10.41 -15.65
CA LEU A 30 -13.94 11.87 -15.68
C LEU A 30 -14.62 12.39 -16.95
N ALA A 31 -14.30 11.81 -18.11
CA ALA A 31 -14.94 12.16 -19.37
C ALA A 31 -16.44 11.77 -19.39
N ALA A 32 -16.81 10.67 -18.73
CA ALA A 32 -18.20 10.21 -18.64
C ALA A 32 -19.05 11.01 -17.64
N LEU A 33 -18.46 11.43 -16.51
CA LEU A 33 -19.14 12.22 -15.47
C LEU A 33 -19.09 13.73 -15.73
N GLY A 34 -18.11 14.21 -16.50
CA GLY A 34 -17.96 15.62 -16.87
C GLY A 34 -17.43 16.54 -15.76
N SER A 35 -17.27 16.05 -14.52
CA SER A 35 -16.78 16.84 -13.39
C SER A 35 -15.88 16.00 -12.45
N PRO A 36 -14.72 16.55 -12.02
CA PRO A 36 -13.87 15.89 -11.03
C PRO A 36 -14.52 15.84 -9.65
N GLU A 37 -15.40 16.80 -9.34
CA GLU A 37 -16.16 16.82 -8.10
C GLU A 37 -17.16 15.66 -8.06
N ASP A 38 -17.88 15.41 -9.15
CA ASP A 38 -18.82 14.30 -9.24
C ASP A 38 -18.10 12.94 -9.13
N LEU A 39 -16.94 12.80 -9.76
CA LEU A 39 -16.10 11.61 -9.63
C LEU A 39 -15.61 11.41 -8.18
N PHE A 40 -15.16 12.49 -7.53
CA PHE A 40 -14.74 12.43 -6.14
C PHE A 40 -15.90 12.09 -5.19
N ARG A 41 -17.09 12.68 -5.40
CA ARG A 41 -18.31 12.34 -4.65
C ARG A 41 -18.66 10.86 -4.83
N TYR A 42 -18.57 10.34 -6.05
CA TYR A 42 -18.79 8.92 -6.33
C TYR A 42 -17.79 8.03 -5.57
N TRP A 43 -16.49 8.34 -5.63
CA TRP A 43 -15.44 7.59 -4.93
C TRP A 43 -15.60 7.57 -3.42
N THR A 44 -16.15 8.65 -2.87
CA THR A 44 -16.39 8.82 -1.43
C THR A 44 -17.80 8.41 -1.01
N GLY A 45 -18.52 7.63 -1.82
CA GLY A 45 -19.72 6.91 -1.39
C GLY A 45 -21.06 7.45 -1.89
N ASP A 46 -21.08 8.55 -2.64
CA ASP A 46 -22.32 9.08 -3.22
C ASP A 46 -22.68 8.32 -4.52
N ARG A 47 -23.17 7.09 -4.34
CA ARG A 47 -23.46 6.15 -5.43
C ARG A 47 -24.90 6.24 -5.95
N LEU A 48 -25.73 7.09 -5.36
CA LEU A 48 -27.19 6.97 -5.41
C LEU A 48 -27.90 8.02 -6.26
N VAL A 49 -27.20 8.87 -7.01
CA VAL A 49 -27.88 9.79 -7.94
C VAL A 49 -28.48 8.99 -9.11
N PRO A 50 -29.81 8.82 -9.20
CA PRO A 50 -30.42 8.04 -10.25
C PRO A 50 -30.19 8.70 -11.62
N GLY A 51 -29.88 7.89 -12.65
CA GLY A 51 -29.68 8.37 -14.02
C GLY A 51 -28.27 8.87 -14.37
N ARG A 52 -27.32 8.92 -13.42
CA ARG A 52 -25.91 9.22 -13.72
C ARG A 52 -25.13 7.98 -14.19
N ALA A 53 -24.14 8.21 -15.06
CA ALA A 53 -23.19 7.19 -15.47
C ALA A 53 -22.46 6.60 -14.25
N ARG A 54 -22.26 5.28 -14.22
CA ARG A 54 -21.52 4.61 -13.15
C ARG A 54 -20.02 4.69 -13.45
N SER A 55 -19.25 5.18 -12.48
CA SER A 55 -17.78 5.13 -12.53
C SER A 55 -17.31 3.68 -12.51
N ALA A 56 -16.36 3.35 -13.38
CA ALA A 56 -15.66 2.07 -13.35
C ALA A 56 -14.65 1.99 -12.20
N THR A 57 -14.11 3.14 -11.79
CA THR A 57 -13.11 3.28 -10.73
C THR A 57 -13.72 3.59 -9.37
N THR A 58 -12.92 3.31 -8.35
CA THR A 58 -13.12 3.58 -6.93
C THR A 58 -11.98 4.47 -6.40
N LEU A 59 -12.10 4.94 -5.16
CA LEU A 59 -11.02 5.65 -4.47
C LEU A 59 -9.68 4.88 -4.45
N LEU A 60 -9.73 3.55 -4.48
CA LEU A 60 -8.52 2.74 -4.45
C LEU A 60 -7.67 2.93 -5.71
N ASP A 61 -8.28 3.16 -6.86
CA ASP A 61 -7.59 3.27 -8.14
C ASP A 61 -6.62 4.48 -8.21
N PRO A 62 -6.98 5.72 -7.82
CA PRO A 62 -6.01 6.81 -7.75
C PRO A 62 -4.93 6.56 -6.69
N LEU A 63 -5.25 5.89 -5.57
CA LEU A 63 -4.23 5.56 -4.57
C LEU A 63 -3.22 4.52 -5.09
N LEU A 64 -3.68 3.50 -5.82
CA LEU A 64 -2.82 2.53 -6.50
C LEU A 64 -2.00 3.18 -7.61
N CYS A 65 -2.59 4.11 -8.36
CA CYS A 65 -1.87 4.91 -9.36
C CYS A 65 -0.70 5.67 -8.73
N LEU A 66 -0.93 6.38 -7.61
CA LEU A 66 0.11 7.10 -6.87
C LEU A 66 1.16 6.15 -6.29
N ALA A 67 0.75 5.01 -5.74
CA ALA A 67 1.66 3.99 -5.22
C ALA A 67 2.56 3.40 -6.31
N ALA A 68 2.01 3.08 -7.48
CA ALA A 68 2.75 2.56 -8.62
C ALA A 68 3.72 3.62 -9.19
N ALA A 69 3.29 4.88 -9.33
CA ALA A 69 4.15 5.98 -9.73
C ALA A 69 5.30 6.23 -8.74
N GLY A 70 5.00 6.24 -7.43
CA GLY A 70 6.00 6.34 -6.36
C GLY A 70 6.99 5.17 -6.39
N THR A 71 6.51 3.97 -6.72
CA THR A 71 7.35 2.78 -6.90
C THR A 71 8.27 2.89 -8.10
N ALA A 72 7.78 3.42 -9.23
CA ALA A 72 8.62 3.69 -10.40
C ALA A 72 9.74 4.69 -10.06
N LEU A 73 9.41 5.78 -9.36
CA LEU A 73 10.40 6.75 -8.89
C LEU A 73 11.39 6.11 -7.91
N ALA A 74 10.92 5.29 -6.97
CA ALA A 74 11.76 4.57 -6.03
C ALA A 74 12.68 3.58 -6.75
N ALA A 75 12.21 2.89 -7.78
CA ALA A 75 13.03 1.99 -8.59
C ALA A 75 14.17 2.75 -9.28
N LEU A 76 13.90 3.96 -9.80
CA LEU A 76 14.88 4.80 -10.49
C LEU A 76 15.85 5.55 -9.57
N ARG A 77 15.44 5.90 -8.35
CA ARG A 77 16.22 6.81 -7.48
C ARG A 77 16.66 6.21 -6.13
N SER A 78 16.03 5.13 -5.67
CA SER A 78 16.23 4.60 -4.32
C SER A 78 17.01 3.29 -4.30
N ARG A 79 17.75 3.09 -3.19
CA ARG A 79 18.42 1.81 -2.86
C ARG A 79 17.41 0.73 -2.43
N HIS A 80 16.19 1.15 -2.07
CA HIS A 80 15.11 0.27 -1.60
C HIS A 80 14.21 -0.24 -2.74
N ALA A 81 14.68 -0.15 -4.00
CA ALA A 81 13.95 -0.51 -5.21
C ALA A 81 13.31 -1.92 -5.14
N ALA A 82 14.08 -2.95 -4.77
CA ALA A 82 13.55 -4.32 -4.67
C ALA A 82 12.35 -4.43 -3.73
N ALA A 83 12.43 -3.81 -2.56
CA ALA A 83 11.38 -3.89 -1.57
C ALA A 83 10.15 -3.05 -1.96
N ALA A 84 10.35 -1.91 -2.64
CA ALA A 84 9.24 -1.14 -3.21
C ALA A 84 8.52 -1.90 -4.32
N LEU A 85 9.26 -2.48 -5.28
CA LEU A 85 8.73 -3.30 -6.37
C LEU A 85 7.97 -4.52 -5.81
N ALA A 86 8.54 -5.21 -4.82
CA ALA A 86 7.89 -6.36 -4.21
C ALA A 86 6.62 -5.98 -3.44
N ALA A 87 6.64 -4.89 -2.67
CA ALA A 87 5.47 -4.43 -1.93
C ALA A 87 4.33 -4.00 -2.88
N ALA A 88 4.65 -3.21 -3.90
CA ALA A 88 3.67 -2.79 -4.90
C ALA A 88 3.10 -4.00 -5.67
N GLY A 89 3.96 -4.90 -6.15
CA GLY A 89 3.53 -6.11 -6.86
C GLY A 89 2.62 -7.00 -6.00
N ALA A 90 2.99 -7.24 -4.74
CA ALA A 90 2.18 -8.03 -3.81
C ALA A 90 0.81 -7.40 -3.52
N VAL A 91 0.77 -6.07 -3.28
CA VAL A 91 -0.49 -5.36 -3.06
C VAL A 91 -1.36 -5.38 -4.31
N THR A 92 -0.81 -5.10 -5.49
CA THR A 92 -1.55 -5.17 -6.76
C THR A 92 -2.14 -6.55 -6.98
N LEU A 93 -1.36 -7.62 -6.77
CA LEU A 93 -1.86 -8.99 -6.88
C LEU A 93 -3.02 -9.23 -5.91
N ALA A 94 -2.83 -8.91 -4.62
CA ALA A 94 -3.84 -9.14 -3.59
C ALA A 94 -5.13 -8.36 -3.88
N VAL A 95 -5.02 -7.10 -4.31
CA VAL A 95 -6.16 -6.22 -4.56
C VAL A 95 -6.91 -6.62 -5.85
N ARG A 96 -6.21 -7.05 -6.90
CA ARG A 96 -6.82 -7.35 -8.20
C ARG A 96 -7.21 -8.81 -8.39
N LEU A 97 -6.79 -9.70 -7.49
CA LEU A 97 -7.14 -11.11 -7.52
C LEU A 97 -8.65 -11.37 -7.64
N PRO A 98 -9.53 -10.63 -6.92
CA PRO A 98 -10.96 -10.81 -7.06
C PRO A 98 -11.52 -10.55 -8.45
N GLY A 99 -10.86 -9.69 -9.25
CA GLY A 99 -11.27 -9.41 -10.62
C GLY A 99 -11.34 -10.65 -11.52
N LEU A 100 -10.73 -11.77 -11.11
CA LEU A 100 -10.83 -13.06 -11.80
C LEU A 100 -12.20 -13.74 -11.67
N TRP A 101 -12.95 -13.44 -10.60
CA TRP A 101 -14.24 -14.10 -10.32
C TRP A 101 -15.41 -13.14 -10.07
N THR A 102 -15.17 -11.83 -9.92
CA THR A 102 -16.23 -10.87 -9.58
C THR A 102 -16.91 -10.20 -10.78
N HIS A 103 -16.31 -10.21 -11.97
CA HIS A 103 -16.73 -9.32 -13.07
C HIS A 103 -16.93 -10.02 -14.43
N GLY A 104 -17.65 -9.35 -15.33
CA GLY A 104 -17.79 -9.73 -16.75
C GLY A 104 -16.51 -9.53 -17.57
N THR A 105 -16.56 -9.84 -18.86
CA THR A 105 -15.39 -9.99 -19.75
C THR A 105 -14.48 -8.75 -19.90
N GLY A 106 -15.02 -7.53 -19.85
CA GLY A 106 -14.24 -6.29 -20.02
C GLY A 106 -13.25 -6.00 -18.87
N PRO A 107 -13.73 -5.88 -17.62
CA PRO A 107 -12.86 -5.72 -16.45
C PRO A 107 -11.88 -6.88 -16.25
N LEU A 108 -12.21 -8.08 -16.73
CA LEU A 108 -11.33 -9.25 -16.63
C LEU A 108 -9.99 -9.04 -17.35
N VAL A 109 -9.98 -8.46 -18.56
CA VAL A 109 -8.73 -8.18 -19.29
C VAL A 109 -7.85 -7.20 -18.52
N THR A 110 -8.47 -6.17 -17.92
CA THR A 110 -7.75 -5.19 -17.09
C THR A 110 -7.17 -5.87 -15.85
N ALA A 111 -7.96 -6.69 -15.16
CA ALA A 111 -7.51 -7.44 -13.99
C ALA A 111 -6.34 -8.38 -14.35
N LEU A 112 -6.44 -9.13 -15.45
CA LEU A 112 -5.35 -10.01 -15.92
C LEU A 112 -4.08 -9.23 -16.25
N ALA A 113 -4.20 -8.06 -16.90
CA ALA A 113 -3.07 -7.19 -17.20
C ALA A 113 -2.40 -6.67 -15.91
N GLU A 114 -3.18 -6.18 -14.94
CA GLU A 114 -2.66 -5.71 -13.66
C GLU A 114 -2.04 -6.85 -12.84
N LEU A 115 -2.61 -8.05 -12.88
CA LEU A 115 -2.04 -9.24 -12.26
C LEU A 115 -0.70 -9.62 -12.90
N ALA A 116 -0.61 -9.61 -14.23
CA ALA A 116 0.64 -9.88 -14.95
C ALA A 116 1.71 -8.83 -14.63
N LEU A 117 1.35 -7.55 -14.56
CA LEU A 117 2.25 -6.47 -14.15
C LEU A 117 2.71 -6.63 -12.69
N GLY A 118 1.79 -6.95 -11.77
CA GLY A 118 2.12 -7.21 -10.36
C GLY A 118 3.07 -8.40 -10.19
N ALA A 119 2.82 -9.50 -10.92
CA ALA A 119 3.71 -10.65 -10.96
C ALA A 119 5.09 -10.30 -11.55
N GLY A 120 5.12 -9.49 -12.62
CA GLY A 120 6.36 -8.97 -13.21
C GLY A 120 7.18 -8.11 -12.23
N LEU A 121 6.52 -7.29 -11.42
CA LEU A 121 7.17 -6.50 -10.36
C LEU A 121 7.80 -7.41 -9.29
N LEU A 122 7.12 -8.47 -8.87
CA LEU A 122 7.71 -9.45 -7.94
C LEU A 122 8.88 -10.20 -8.57
N ALA A 123 8.72 -10.68 -9.81
CA ALA A 123 9.77 -11.40 -10.52
C ALA A 123 11.02 -10.53 -10.70
N THR A 124 10.87 -9.27 -11.10
CA THR A 124 11.98 -8.32 -11.21
C THR A 124 12.61 -8.00 -9.85
N ALA A 125 11.81 -7.89 -8.79
CA ALA A 125 12.30 -7.68 -7.43
C ALA A 125 13.06 -8.89 -6.87
N LEU A 126 12.76 -10.10 -7.32
CA LEU A 126 13.41 -11.35 -6.90
C LEU A 126 14.65 -11.65 -7.76
N ALA A 127 14.51 -11.65 -9.08
CA ALA A 127 15.60 -11.91 -10.03
C ALA A 127 16.67 -10.81 -10.01
N GLY A 128 16.27 -9.57 -9.72
CA GLY A 128 17.18 -8.44 -9.62
C GLY A 128 18.04 -8.45 -8.36
N ARG A 129 17.79 -9.32 -7.38
CA ARG A 129 18.55 -9.35 -6.12
C ARG A 129 19.96 -9.83 -6.37
N ARG A 130 20.94 -8.97 -6.07
CA ARG A 130 22.33 -9.39 -5.95
C ARG A 130 22.86 -9.19 -4.53
N PRO A 131 23.74 -10.10 -4.04
CA PRO A 131 24.53 -9.83 -2.86
C PRO A 131 25.47 -8.62 -3.12
N PRO A 132 25.78 -7.81 -2.09
CA PRO A 132 26.75 -6.75 -2.25
C PRO A 132 28.12 -7.36 -2.60
N THR A 133 28.78 -6.83 -3.63
CA THR A 133 30.04 -7.38 -4.16
C THR A 133 31.28 -6.88 -3.41
N GLY A 134 31.15 -5.88 -2.55
CA GLY A 134 32.26 -5.34 -1.76
C GLY A 134 31.80 -4.56 -0.52
N PRO A 135 32.72 -4.30 0.43
CA PRO A 135 32.42 -3.58 1.68
C PRO A 135 31.99 -2.12 1.43
N ASP A 136 32.43 -1.51 0.34
CA ASP A 136 32.07 -0.14 -0.04
C ASP A 136 30.75 -0.05 -0.81
N GLU A 137 30.11 -1.18 -1.15
CA GLU A 137 28.86 -1.13 -1.90
C GLU A 137 27.72 -0.62 -1.00
N PRO A 138 27.05 0.48 -1.38
CA PRO A 138 26.01 1.07 -0.56
C PRO A 138 24.80 0.14 -0.34
N VAL A 139 24.55 -0.24 0.91
CA VAL A 139 23.42 -1.09 1.31
C VAL A 139 22.20 -0.23 1.71
N PRO A 140 20.94 -0.73 1.56
CA PRO A 140 19.78 -0.03 2.09
C PRO A 140 19.88 0.19 3.60
N THR A 141 19.79 1.45 4.02
CA THR A 141 19.83 1.85 5.43
C THR A 141 18.59 1.33 6.17
N ARG A 142 18.82 0.91 7.42
CA ARG A 142 17.72 0.52 8.33
C ARG A 142 17.04 1.77 8.88
N PRO A 143 15.73 1.75 9.13
CA PRO A 143 15.08 2.85 9.83
C PRO A 143 15.60 2.95 11.26
N ARG A 144 15.57 4.15 11.85
CA ARG A 144 15.89 4.32 13.28
C ARG A 144 14.84 3.58 14.11
N ARG A 145 15.27 2.92 15.20
CA ARG A 145 14.40 2.04 16.01
C ARG A 145 13.16 2.75 16.55
N ALA A 146 13.33 3.93 17.14
CA ALA A 146 12.22 4.67 17.75
C ALA A 146 11.12 5.06 16.72
N PRO A 147 11.42 5.77 15.61
CA PRO A 147 10.39 6.09 14.63
C PRO A 147 9.82 4.86 13.92
N ALA A 148 10.63 3.80 13.72
CA ALA A 148 10.12 2.53 13.19
C ALA A 148 9.10 1.91 14.15
N ALA A 149 9.42 1.79 15.43
CA ALA A 149 8.50 1.23 16.43
C ALA A 149 7.21 2.05 16.54
N ALA A 150 7.31 3.39 16.57
CA ALA A 150 6.14 4.27 16.61
C ALA A 150 5.24 4.08 15.37
N ALA A 151 5.82 4.06 14.16
CA ALA A 151 5.08 3.76 12.94
C ALA A 151 4.47 2.35 12.98
N GLY A 152 5.18 1.37 13.55
CA GLY A 152 4.69 0.02 13.73
C GLY A 152 3.46 -0.06 14.64
N VAL A 153 3.45 0.66 15.76
CA VAL A 153 2.29 0.75 16.67
C VAL A 153 1.09 1.37 15.95
N LEU A 154 1.29 2.47 15.23
CA LEU A 154 0.22 3.13 14.47
C LEU A 154 -0.39 2.19 13.42
N LEU A 155 0.44 1.48 12.67
CA LEU A 155 -0.04 0.53 11.65
C LEU A 155 -0.72 -0.70 12.28
N ALA A 156 -0.22 -1.18 13.43
CA ALA A 156 -0.84 -2.30 14.15
C ALA A 156 -2.25 -1.93 14.66
N VAL A 157 -2.39 -0.75 15.28
CA VAL A 157 -3.70 -0.27 15.76
C VAL A 157 -4.65 -0.05 14.59
N ALA A 158 -4.19 0.51 13.46
CA ALA A 158 -5.00 0.63 12.24
C ALA A 158 -5.54 -0.74 11.77
N ALA A 159 -4.68 -1.77 11.77
CA ALA A 159 -5.09 -3.12 11.41
C ALA A 159 -6.15 -3.69 12.36
N LEU A 160 -5.98 -3.48 13.68
CA LEU A 160 -6.94 -3.93 14.69
C LEU A 160 -8.29 -3.24 14.55
N VAL A 161 -8.32 -1.92 14.32
CA VAL A 161 -9.55 -1.15 14.10
C VAL A 161 -10.27 -1.65 12.84
N LEU A 162 -9.56 -1.85 11.73
CA LEU A 162 -10.14 -2.39 10.50
C LEU A 162 -10.70 -3.80 10.69
N LEU A 163 -9.96 -4.66 11.39
CA LEU A 163 -10.38 -6.04 11.67
C LEU A 163 -11.63 -6.06 12.57
N ALA A 164 -11.62 -5.30 13.67
CA ALA A 164 -12.76 -5.20 14.58
C ALA A 164 -13.99 -4.67 13.85
N GLY A 165 -13.83 -3.63 13.03
CA GLY A 165 -14.92 -3.07 12.23
C GLY A 165 -15.45 -4.03 11.17
N GLU A 166 -14.63 -4.91 10.59
CA GLU A 166 -15.13 -5.94 9.66
C GLU A 166 -15.83 -7.08 10.41
N ILE A 167 -15.37 -7.46 11.60
CA ILE A 167 -16.03 -8.47 12.46
C ILE A 167 -17.41 -7.97 12.89
N ASP A 168 -17.50 -6.74 13.38
CA ASP A 168 -18.77 -6.13 13.79
C ASP A 168 -19.77 -6.07 12.62
N ARG A 169 -19.32 -5.59 11.45
CA ARG A 169 -20.14 -5.59 10.24
C ARG A 169 -20.54 -7.01 9.81
N ALA A 170 -19.64 -7.98 9.89
CA ALA A 170 -19.97 -9.37 9.55
C ALA A 170 -20.98 -9.99 10.52
N ALA A 171 -20.93 -9.62 11.80
CA ALA A 171 -21.87 -10.09 12.83
C ALA A 171 -23.27 -9.48 12.67
N GLY A 172 -23.35 -8.22 12.21
CA GLY A 172 -24.63 -7.56 11.91
C GLY A 172 -25.26 -7.97 10.58
N LEU A 173 -24.51 -8.64 9.69
CA LEU A 173 -24.97 -9.07 8.38
C LEU A 173 -25.39 -10.55 8.39
N GLY A 174 -26.40 -10.90 7.59
CA GLY A 174 -26.72 -12.31 7.34
C GLY A 174 -25.52 -13.05 6.72
N PRO A 175 -25.35 -14.35 6.97
CA PRO A 175 -24.13 -15.09 6.60
C PRO A 175 -23.83 -15.05 5.10
N ARG A 176 -24.87 -15.05 4.25
CA ARG A 176 -24.72 -14.90 2.81
C ARG A 176 -24.14 -13.53 2.41
N LEU A 177 -24.62 -12.46 3.04
CA LEU A 177 -24.11 -11.10 2.78
C LEU A 177 -22.68 -10.95 3.29
N ALA A 178 -22.36 -11.54 4.44
CA ALA A 178 -21.00 -11.57 4.95
C ALA A 178 -20.04 -12.25 3.95
N VAL A 179 -20.40 -13.43 3.41
CA VAL A 179 -19.60 -14.12 2.40
C VAL A 179 -19.49 -13.32 1.10
N ASP A 180 -20.61 -12.78 0.60
CA ASP A 180 -20.65 -12.02 -0.65
C ASP A 180 -19.72 -10.79 -0.59
N ARG A 181 -19.49 -10.19 0.59
CA ARG A 181 -18.54 -9.08 0.76
C ARG A 181 -17.08 -9.45 0.52
N PHE A 182 -16.70 -10.73 0.68
CA PHE A 182 -15.36 -11.22 0.39
C PHE A 182 -15.26 -11.78 -1.02
N THR A 183 -16.32 -12.41 -1.51
CA THR A 183 -16.32 -13.06 -2.83
C THR A 183 -16.81 -12.15 -3.96
N GLY A 184 -17.38 -10.99 -3.66
CA GLY A 184 -18.00 -10.10 -4.64
C GLY A 184 -19.26 -10.70 -5.25
N GLY A 185 -20.08 -11.37 -4.44
CA GLY A 185 -21.34 -11.97 -4.86
C GLY A 185 -22.39 -10.93 -5.31
N ARG A 186 -23.53 -11.42 -5.83
CA ARG A 186 -24.59 -10.59 -6.46
C ARG A 186 -25.20 -9.51 -5.55
N SER A 187 -25.03 -9.61 -4.24
CA SER A 187 -25.52 -8.62 -3.28
C SER A 187 -24.61 -7.39 -3.16
N VAL A 188 -23.38 -7.45 -3.68
CA VAL A 188 -22.41 -6.35 -3.62
C VAL A 188 -22.42 -5.58 -4.93
N LEU A 189 -23.15 -4.45 -4.94
CA LEU A 189 -23.07 -3.48 -6.03
C LEU A 189 -21.76 -2.69 -5.93
N GLY A 190 -20.85 -2.94 -6.87
CA GLY A 190 -19.53 -2.31 -6.94
C GLY A 190 -19.27 -1.66 -8.30
N ALA A 191 -18.24 -0.81 -8.33
CA ALA A 191 -17.66 -0.32 -9.57
C ALA A 191 -17.02 -1.48 -10.36
N ALA A 192 -16.83 -1.31 -11.66
CA ALA A 192 -16.32 -2.36 -12.54
C ALA A 192 -14.90 -2.84 -12.18
N LEU A 193 -14.05 -1.95 -11.66
CA LEU A 193 -12.72 -2.29 -11.11
C LEU A 193 -12.73 -2.38 -9.57
N GLY A 194 -13.92 -2.29 -8.98
CA GLY A 194 -14.11 -2.34 -7.55
C GLY A 194 -13.72 -3.69 -6.97
N VAL A 195 -13.06 -3.63 -5.82
CA VAL A 195 -12.68 -4.80 -5.03
C VAL A 195 -13.78 -5.06 -4.02
N PRO A 196 -14.16 -6.34 -3.78
CA PRO A 196 -15.11 -6.67 -2.73
C PRO A 196 -14.66 -6.05 -1.40
N PRO A 197 -15.55 -5.35 -0.67
CA PRO A 197 -15.14 -4.50 0.44
C PRO A 197 -14.54 -5.31 1.61
N GLY A 198 -15.05 -6.51 1.88
CA GLY A 198 -14.47 -7.40 2.90
C GLY A 198 -13.10 -7.93 2.50
N TRP A 199 -12.90 -8.26 1.22
CA TRP A 199 -11.59 -8.65 0.69
C TRP A 199 -10.58 -7.51 0.80
N LEU A 200 -10.97 -6.30 0.41
CA LEU A 200 -10.12 -5.13 0.53
C LEU A 200 -9.71 -4.87 1.98
N ALA A 201 -10.65 -4.96 2.92
CA ALA A 201 -10.36 -4.85 4.35
C ALA A 201 -9.32 -5.90 4.80
N ALA A 202 -9.48 -7.17 4.39
CA ALA A 202 -8.52 -8.23 4.69
C ALA A 202 -7.12 -7.93 4.13
N VAL A 203 -7.02 -7.43 2.89
CA VAL A 203 -5.75 -7.05 2.26
C VAL A 203 -5.08 -5.89 3.02
N LEU A 204 -5.84 -4.86 3.40
CA LEU A 204 -5.33 -3.73 4.16
C LEU A 204 -4.86 -4.16 5.57
N VAL A 205 -5.63 -5.01 6.26
CA VAL A 205 -5.23 -5.60 7.55
C VAL A 205 -3.90 -6.36 7.40
N ALA A 206 -3.79 -7.24 6.40
CA ALA A 206 -2.57 -7.99 6.15
C ALA A 206 -1.36 -7.08 5.84
N LEU A 207 -1.56 -6.05 5.01
CA LEU A 207 -0.54 -5.06 4.68
C LEU A 207 -0.07 -4.29 5.92
N HIS A 208 -1.00 -3.78 6.73
CA HIS A 208 -0.69 -3.00 7.92
C HIS A 208 -0.01 -3.85 9.00
N LEU A 209 -0.44 -5.09 9.23
CA LEU A 209 0.23 -6.02 10.15
C LEU A 209 1.62 -6.37 9.67
N THR A 210 1.80 -6.67 8.37
CA THR A 210 3.11 -6.95 7.80
C THR A 210 4.04 -5.75 7.98
N ALA A 211 3.53 -4.54 7.73
CA ALA A 211 4.28 -3.30 7.93
C ALA A 211 4.68 -3.09 9.39
N ALA A 212 3.77 -3.33 10.32
CA ALA A 212 4.01 -3.23 11.74
C ALA A 212 5.09 -4.21 12.21
N VAL A 213 4.97 -5.49 11.85
CA VAL A 213 5.95 -6.54 12.16
C VAL A 213 7.31 -6.20 11.58
N SER A 214 7.39 -5.77 10.31
CA SER A 214 8.64 -5.32 9.69
C SER A 214 9.24 -4.14 10.46
N ALA A 215 8.41 -3.22 10.95
CA ALA A 215 8.87 -2.05 11.69
C ALA A 215 9.42 -2.41 13.08
N PHE A 216 8.75 -3.30 13.82
CA PHE A 216 9.25 -3.84 15.08
C PHE A 216 10.56 -4.64 14.91
N ALA A 217 10.67 -5.39 13.81
CA ALA A 217 11.90 -6.11 13.46
C ALA A 217 13.02 -5.19 12.92
N ALA A 218 12.77 -3.88 12.77
CA ALA A 218 13.66 -2.92 12.13
C ALA A 218 14.21 -3.41 10.77
N ALA A 219 13.34 -4.08 9.99
CA ALA A 219 13.71 -4.68 8.73
C ALA A 219 14.10 -3.63 7.67
N ARG A 220 14.93 -4.02 6.71
CA ARG A 220 15.34 -3.11 5.61
C ARG A 220 14.17 -2.75 4.67
N HIS A 221 13.15 -3.60 4.60
CA HIS A 221 11.96 -3.40 3.77
C HIS A 221 10.85 -2.61 4.49
N THR A 222 11.02 -2.24 5.75
CA THR A 222 10.05 -1.47 6.54
C THR A 222 9.68 -0.16 5.87
N ARG A 223 10.66 0.55 5.29
CA ARG A 223 10.43 1.86 4.70
C ARG A 223 9.47 1.82 3.50
N PRO A 224 9.74 1.07 2.41
CA PRO A 224 8.81 1.05 1.27
C PRO A 224 7.45 0.46 1.64
N LEU A 225 7.44 -0.61 2.45
CA LEU A 225 6.19 -1.29 2.82
C LEU A 225 5.33 -0.43 3.77
N GLY A 226 5.97 0.25 4.74
CA GLY A 226 5.28 1.17 5.65
C GLY A 226 4.88 2.50 4.99
N LEU A 227 5.62 3.00 3.99
CA LEU A 227 5.19 4.15 3.19
C LEU A 227 3.96 3.81 2.34
N LEU A 228 3.93 2.62 1.73
CA LEU A 228 2.76 2.14 0.99
C LEU A 228 1.54 1.99 1.90
N ALA A 229 1.72 1.31 3.04
CA ALA A 229 0.68 1.13 4.05
C ALA A 229 0.16 2.48 4.60
N GLY A 230 1.07 3.38 4.99
CA GLY A 230 0.72 4.70 5.52
C GLY A 230 0.04 5.60 4.48
N GLY A 231 0.45 5.54 3.22
CA GLY A 231 -0.17 6.27 2.12
C GLY A 231 -1.60 5.81 1.84
N LEU A 232 -1.84 4.49 1.83
CA LEU A 232 -3.19 3.94 1.71
C LEU A 232 -4.07 4.33 2.89
N LEU A 233 -3.55 4.20 4.12
CA LEU A 233 -4.26 4.56 5.35
C LEU A 233 -4.66 6.05 5.37
N LEU A 234 -3.74 6.94 4.98
CA LEU A 234 -3.99 8.37 4.85
C LEU A 234 -5.07 8.64 3.80
N GLY A 235 -4.94 8.04 2.61
CA GLY A 235 -5.88 8.22 1.51
C GLY A 235 -7.31 7.79 1.86
N THR A 236 -7.46 6.63 2.49
CA THR A 236 -8.77 6.14 2.94
C THR A 236 -9.34 6.98 4.08
N GLY A 237 -8.50 7.40 5.05
CA GLY A 237 -8.93 8.26 6.15
C GLY A 237 -9.43 9.62 5.68
N LEU A 238 -8.69 10.29 4.78
CA LEU A 238 -9.10 11.57 4.20
C LEU A 238 -10.39 11.47 3.38
N ALA A 239 -10.57 10.39 2.63
CA ALA A 239 -11.78 10.17 1.85
C ALA A 239 -13.02 9.96 2.72
N GLU A 240 -12.89 9.21 3.82
CA GLU A 240 -13.97 9.06 4.80
C GLU A 240 -14.26 10.36 5.54
N LEU A 241 -13.24 11.14 5.90
CA LEU A 241 -13.44 12.49 6.46
C LEU A 241 -14.19 13.40 5.49
N ALA A 242 -13.82 13.38 4.21
CA ALA A 242 -14.51 14.15 3.18
C ALA A 242 -15.98 13.69 3.03
N ARG A 243 -16.24 12.38 3.09
CA ARG A 243 -17.59 11.82 3.09
C ARG A 243 -18.41 12.32 4.28
N LEU A 244 -17.88 12.17 5.49
CA LEU A 244 -18.55 12.57 6.73
C LEU A 244 -18.79 14.09 6.77
N ALA A 245 -17.79 14.89 6.37
CA ALA A 245 -17.93 16.34 6.30
C ALA A 245 -19.08 16.75 5.37
N ARG A 246 -19.19 16.13 4.19
CA ARG A 246 -20.29 16.43 3.27
C ARG A 246 -21.65 16.01 3.81
N LEU A 247 -21.73 14.86 4.49
CA LEU A 247 -22.98 14.40 5.11
C LEU A 247 -23.47 15.34 6.24
N HIS A 248 -22.55 16.05 6.92
CA HIS A 248 -22.89 16.96 8.03
C HIS A 248 -22.96 18.45 7.64
N LEU A 249 -22.30 18.86 6.54
CA LEU A 249 -22.24 20.26 6.11
C LEU A 249 -23.28 20.64 5.05
N HIS A 250 -24.02 19.68 4.48
CA HIS A 250 -25.07 19.99 3.51
C HIS A 250 -26.44 19.64 4.11
N ASP A 251 -27.08 20.65 4.70
CA ASP A 251 -28.46 20.62 5.22
C ASP A 251 -29.52 20.38 4.12
N ASP A 252 -29.13 20.45 2.84
CA ASP A 252 -30.02 20.27 1.69
C ASP A 252 -30.39 18.80 1.40
N VAL A 253 -29.91 17.83 2.19
CA VAL A 253 -30.48 16.46 2.17
C VAL A 253 -31.79 16.48 2.95
N VAL A 254 -32.78 17.11 2.32
CA VAL A 254 -34.17 17.20 2.74
C VAL A 254 -34.74 15.76 2.81
N TYR A 255 -35.23 15.39 4.00
CA TYR A 255 -35.85 14.11 4.38
C TYR A 255 -34.91 12.93 4.66
N VAL A 256 -34.45 12.83 5.90
CA VAL A 256 -34.65 11.72 6.86
C VAL A 256 -33.81 12.10 8.07
N GLN A 257 -34.33 11.85 9.29
CA GLN A 257 -33.67 12.05 10.60
C GLN A 257 -32.16 12.27 10.49
N ALA A 258 -31.68 13.47 10.88
CA ALA A 258 -30.24 13.75 10.93
C ALA A 258 -29.56 12.52 11.54
N PRO A 259 -28.75 11.77 10.76
CA PRO A 259 -28.16 10.55 11.28
C PRO A 259 -27.36 10.96 12.50
N GLU A 260 -27.61 10.31 13.64
CA GLU A 260 -26.76 10.49 14.80
C GLU A 260 -25.31 10.44 14.34
N LEU A 261 -24.51 11.42 14.77
CA LEU A 261 -23.11 11.52 14.39
C LEU A 261 -22.47 10.14 14.60
N ASP A 262 -22.00 9.51 13.51
CA ASP A 262 -21.28 8.24 13.56
C ASP A 262 -19.89 8.48 14.18
N VAL A 263 -19.87 8.64 15.51
CA VAL A 263 -18.67 8.91 16.30
C VAL A 263 -17.60 7.84 16.05
N PRO A 264 -17.92 6.52 16.03
CA PRO A 264 -16.95 5.49 15.70
C PRO A 264 -16.36 5.65 14.28
N GLY A 265 -17.20 5.94 13.29
CA GLY A 265 -16.76 6.21 11.92
C GLY A 265 -15.85 7.43 11.81
N LEU A 266 -16.22 8.53 12.45
CA LEU A 266 -15.42 9.76 12.51
C LEU A 266 -14.07 9.53 13.19
N ALA A 267 -14.07 8.85 14.35
CA ALA A 267 -12.85 8.52 15.07
C ALA A 267 -11.92 7.64 14.23
N THR A 268 -12.47 6.65 13.52
CA THR A 268 -11.71 5.78 12.62
C THR A 268 -11.12 6.56 11.44
N ALA A 269 -11.90 7.47 10.84
CA ALA A 269 -11.45 8.29 9.72
C ALA A 269 -10.34 9.28 10.14
N LEU A 270 -10.52 9.97 11.29
CA LEU A 270 -9.52 10.85 11.88
C LEU A 270 -8.24 10.08 12.23
N TYR A 271 -8.39 8.92 12.87
CA TYR A 271 -7.27 8.05 13.18
C TYR A 271 -6.52 7.64 11.91
N GLY A 272 -7.22 7.16 10.88
CA GLY A 272 -6.60 6.78 9.61
C GLY A 272 -5.81 7.93 8.96
N ALA A 273 -6.39 9.13 8.91
CA ALA A 273 -5.70 10.29 8.35
C ALA A 273 -4.45 10.68 9.16
N LEU A 274 -4.58 10.83 10.49
CA LEU A 274 -3.48 11.25 11.35
C LEU A 274 -2.39 10.17 11.47
N ALA A 275 -2.76 8.92 11.68
CA ALA A 275 -1.82 7.80 11.79
C ALA A 275 -1.11 7.54 10.45
N GLY A 276 -1.82 7.65 9.32
CA GLY A 276 -1.23 7.55 7.98
C GLY A 276 -0.20 8.65 7.74
N ALA A 277 -0.55 9.91 8.02
CA ALA A 277 0.37 11.04 7.91
C ALA A 277 1.60 10.89 8.82
N ALA A 278 1.39 10.49 10.08
CA ALA A 278 2.47 10.26 11.04
C ALA A 278 3.39 9.11 10.60
N ALA A 279 2.84 7.99 10.15
CA ALA A 279 3.62 6.86 9.63
C ALA A 279 4.48 7.27 8.42
N LEU A 280 3.90 8.06 7.49
CA LEU A 280 4.64 8.63 6.37
C LEU A 280 5.78 9.52 6.85
N ALA A 281 5.54 10.45 7.77
CA ALA A 281 6.56 11.37 8.29
C ALA A 281 7.70 10.62 9.01
N LEU A 282 7.35 9.65 9.86
CA LEU A 282 8.31 8.85 10.63
C LEU A 282 9.21 7.99 9.72
N LEU A 283 8.65 7.45 8.63
CA LEU A 283 9.36 6.56 7.70
C LEU A 283 10.00 7.30 6.52
N ALA A 284 9.57 8.53 6.23
CA ALA A 284 10.19 9.39 5.21
C ALA A 284 11.56 9.93 5.65
N GLY A 285 11.86 9.93 6.96
CA GLY A 285 13.12 10.42 7.52
C GLY A 285 14.39 9.68 7.04
N ARG A 286 15.56 10.29 7.30
CA ARG A 286 16.87 9.65 7.05
C ARG A 286 17.01 8.39 7.90
N GLY A 287 17.56 7.33 7.31
CA GLY A 287 17.84 6.07 7.99
C GLY A 287 18.80 6.23 9.17
N ALA A 288 18.93 5.19 9.99
CA ALA A 288 19.98 5.12 11.00
C ALA A 288 21.34 5.24 10.30
N PRO A 289 22.31 5.98 10.89
CA PRO A 289 23.68 5.94 10.40
C PRO A 289 24.17 4.49 10.42
N ASP A 290 24.96 4.12 9.42
CA ASP A 290 25.60 2.82 9.41
C ASP A 290 26.44 2.70 10.69
N ALA A 291 26.36 1.53 11.34
CA ALA A 291 27.20 1.26 12.50
C ALA A 291 28.65 1.46 12.06
N ALA A 292 29.43 2.22 12.84
CA ALA A 292 30.85 2.36 12.60
C ALA A 292 31.44 0.95 12.46
N PRO A 293 32.33 0.71 11.47
CA PRO A 293 33.00 -0.58 11.37
C PRO A 293 33.58 -0.89 12.74
N ALA A 294 33.27 -2.08 13.27
CA ALA A 294 33.87 -2.51 14.52
C ALA A 294 35.39 -2.29 14.39
N PRO A 295 36.07 -1.70 15.40
CA PRO A 295 37.51 -1.52 15.34
C PRO A 295 38.10 -2.86 14.92
N GLY A 296 38.74 -2.87 13.74
CA GLY A 296 39.26 -4.09 13.17
C GLY A 296 40.10 -4.78 14.23
N ILE A 297 39.86 -6.07 14.46
CA ILE A 297 40.79 -6.87 15.24
C ILE A 297 42.16 -6.58 14.57
N PRO A 298 43.15 -6.05 15.32
CA PRO A 298 44.45 -5.78 14.73
C PRO A 298 44.88 -7.05 14.02
N ALA A 299 45.31 -6.91 12.76
CA ALA A 299 45.70 -8.05 11.95
C ALA A 299 46.54 -8.99 12.81
N ALA A 300 46.11 -10.26 12.92
CA ALA A 300 46.84 -11.25 13.69
C ALA A 300 48.30 -11.15 13.26
N THR A 301 49.20 -11.01 14.24
CA THR A 301 50.63 -10.93 13.96
C THR A 301 50.97 -12.11 13.03
N PRO A 302 51.71 -11.86 11.93
CA PRO A 302 52.04 -12.91 11.00
C PRO A 302 52.63 -14.09 11.77
N SER A 303 52.20 -15.30 11.43
CA SER A 303 52.69 -16.51 12.07
C SER A 303 54.24 -16.50 12.03
N PRO A 304 54.93 -16.75 13.15
CA PRO A 304 56.38 -16.70 13.17
C PRO A 304 56.96 -17.64 12.11
N PRO A 305 58.03 -17.23 11.41
CA PRO A 305 58.66 -18.07 10.39
C PRO A 305 59.09 -19.41 10.98
N TYR A 306 58.93 -20.49 10.20
CA TYR A 306 59.40 -21.83 10.56
C TYR A 306 60.54 -22.26 9.63
N PRO A 307 61.70 -22.69 10.18
CA PRO A 307 62.04 -22.76 11.60
C PRO A 307 62.31 -21.39 12.23
N ARG A 308 62.10 -21.31 13.55
CA ARG A 308 62.24 -20.06 14.33
C ARG A 308 63.73 -19.70 14.49
N PRO A 309 64.19 -18.51 14.06
CA PRO A 309 65.58 -18.11 14.21
C PRO A 309 65.94 -17.83 15.69
N PRO A 310 67.22 -17.95 16.08
CA PRO A 310 67.66 -17.61 17.44
C PRO A 310 67.42 -16.11 17.73
N GLY A 311 66.67 -15.80 18.78
CA GLY A 311 66.42 -14.41 19.22
C GLY A 311 65.09 -13.78 18.78
N TRP A 312 64.15 -14.57 18.24
CA TRP A 312 62.76 -14.16 17.99
C TRP A 312 61.87 -14.32 19.22
#